data_AF-A0A955U4H0-F1
#
_entry.id   AF-A0A955U4H0-F1
#
_cell.length_a   1.000
_cell.length_b   1.000
_cell.length_c   1.000
_cell.angle_alpha   90.00
_cell.angle_beta   90.00
_cell.angle_gamma   90.00
#
_symmetry.space_group_name_H-M   'P 1'
#
loop_
_entity.id
_entity.type
_entity.pdbx_description
1 polymer ?
#
loop_
_entity_poly.entity_id
_entity_poly.type
_entity_poly.pdbx_seq_one_letter_code
_entity_poly.pdbx_strand_id
1 'polypeptide(L)'
;MAPPRRLGTKRFMALVALVVVVGPVLAIGSCALVVGTGLTESTRDRFVEPVLVDLDDDTIATEADFSADVESLLEWLPTLGARADAGPYLNPRLAWQGVRVAEWRDGLPPNVADRLTLPEALLARPLGTPWTTTQLSAEEREPLDFGWMEAVHAFDHWELSSDGPPSLRVPTNDRALPDLQHVTRWSLYRLLEGQRVGDLPAALRDVHQLARLLLSTEDELCALVAANLYEYAAQAAETWAPGTAIRPSIEDARRLRRAARAGPGFLLPSAPGVVFGDAVRVAQGTPLLCLGATKSSALAVQVYDILEDTPDLGPGLRRLREVSAGLDTMGCRGVLARAFWDEVDRDWVETWRNMNPDLDDNELFVAASLVPTARPALAYFVYVISLEKTFVFYEEPERNHAPEP
;
A
#
# COMPACT_ATOMS: atom_id res chain seq x y z
N MET A 1 -31.71 -38.40 14.44
CA MET A 1 -31.78 -36.94 14.19
C MET A 1 -31.74 -36.24 15.54
N ALA A 2 -30.66 -35.52 15.85
CA ALA A 2 -30.56 -34.77 17.09
C ALA A 2 -31.33 -33.44 16.95
N PRO A 3 -32.10 -33.02 17.97
CA PRO A 3 -32.84 -31.77 17.90
C PRO A 3 -31.88 -30.56 17.89
N PRO A 4 -32.21 -29.48 17.16
CA PRO A 4 -31.36 -28.29 17.09
C PRO A 4 -31.21 -27.68 18.50
N ARG A 5 -29.95 -27.44 18.90
CA ARG A 5 -29.63 -26.78 20.16
C ARG A 5 -30.16 -25.35 20.11
N ARG A 6 -31.24 -25.08 20.86
CA ARG A 6 -31.73 -23.72 21.10
C ARG A 6 -30.61 -22.94 21.81
N LEU A 7 -30.13 -21.88 21.18
CA LEU A 7 -29.29 -20.89 21.86
C LEU A 7 -30.09 -20.37 23.05
N GLY A 8 -29.56 -20.58 24.26
CA GLY A 8 -30.17 -20.08 25.48
C GLY A 8 -30.43 -18.58 25.36
N THR A 9 -31.59 -18.14 25.81
CA THR A 9 -32.12 -16.78 25.62
C THR A 9 -31.12 -15.67 25.98
N LYS A 10 -30.22 -15.94 26.94
CA LYS A 10 -29.13 -15.05 27.35
C LYS A 10 -28.06 -14.84 26.27
N ARG A 11 -27.69 -15.88 25.52
CA ARG A 11 -26.70 -15.77 24.42
C ARG A 11 -27.30 -15.10 23.19
N PHE A 12 -28.59 -15.32 22.92
CA PHE A 12 -29.30 -14.61 21.87
C PHE A 12 -29.42 -13.11 22.20
N MET A 13 -29.78 -12.76 23.44
CA MET A 13 -29.83 -11.37 23.91
C MET A 13 -28.46 -10.69 23.89
N ALA A 14 -27.37 -11.40 24.25
CA ALA A 14 -26.01 -10.85 24.19
C ALA A 14 -25.55 -10.58 22.76
N LEU A 15 -25.92 -11.44 21.81
CA LEU A 15 -25.58 -11.26 20.39
C LEU A 15 -26.41 -10.14 19.74
N VAL A 16 -27.69 -10.03 20.12
CA VAL A 16 -28.53 -8.89 19.72
C VAL A 16 -28.02 -7.59 20.34
N ALA A 17 -27.62 -7.59 21.61
CA ALA A 17 -27.02 -6.41 22.25
C ALA A 17 -25.69 -6.01 21.60
N LEU A 18 -24.84 -6.97 21.24
CA LEU A 18 -23.59 -6.69 20.53
C LEU A 18 -23.85 -6.04 19.17
N VAL A 19 -24.79 -6.57 18.36
CA VAL A 19 -25.13 -6.00 17.05
C VAL A 19 -25.83 -4.63 17.18
N VAL A 20 -26.70 -4.47 18.17
CA VAL A 20 -27.48 -3.23 18.40
C VAL A 20 -26.66 -2.14 19.09
N VAL A 21 -25.58 -2.47 19.80
CA VAL A 21 -24.72 -1.47 20.47
C VAL A 21 -23.47 -1.18 19.65
N VAL A 22 -22.78 -2.20 19.13
CA VAL A 22 -21.54 -2.03 18.37
C VAL A 22 -21.82 -1.53 16.95
N GLY A 23 -22.90 -1.98 16.31
CA GLY A 23 -23.30 -1.51 14.98
C GLY A 23 -23.52 0.00 14.92
N PRO A 24 -24.34 0.59 15.81
CA PRO A 24 -24.54 2.04 15.86
C PRO A 24 -23.31 2.81 16.33
N VAL A 25 -22.46 2.27 17.19
CA VAL A 25 -21.20 2.95 17.59
C VAL A 25 -20.21 3.02 16.44
N LEU A 26 -20.10 1.97 15.61
CA LEU A 26 -19.31 2.00 14.39
C LEU A 26 -19.92 2.92 13.32
N ALA A 27 -21.26 2.93 13.19
CA ALA A 27 -21.98 3.83 12.28
C ALA A 27 -21.92 5.31 12.72
N ILE A 28 -21.97 5.58 14.03
CA ILE A 28 -21.81 6.92 14.60
C ILE A 28 -20.34 7.35 14.53
N GLY A 29 -19.38 6.44 14.71
CA GLY A 29 -17.96 6.72 14.51
C GLY A 29 -17.64 7.11 13.07
N SER A 30 -18.23 6.42 12.09
CA SER A 30 -18.09 6.75 10.66
C SER A 30 -18.89 8.02 10.29
N CYS A 31 -20.10 8.23 10.82
CA CYS A 31 -20.86 9.48 10.62
C CYS A 31 -20.21 10.69 11.31
N ALA A 32 -19.60 10.54 12.48
CA ALA A 32 -18.90 11.61 13.19
C ALA A 32 -17.57 11.96 12.50
N LEU A 33 -16.92 11.00 11.84
CA LEU A 33 -15.78 11.26 10.95
C LEU A 33 -16.19 12.13 9.74
N VAL A 34 -17.40 11.91 9.21
CA VAL A 34 -17.97 12.66 8.07
C VAL A 34 -18.48 14.05 8.49
N VAL A 35 -19.11 14.17 9.67
CA VAL A 35 -19.65 15.44 10.18
C VAL A 35 -18.56 16.32 10.80
N GLY A 36 -17.54 15.71 11.44
CA GLY A 36 -16.45 16.43 12.12
C GLY A 36 -15.43 17.09 11.19
N THR A 37 -15.42 16.74 9.90
CA THR A 37 -14.46 17.30 8.91
C THR A 37 -14.98 18.50 8.14
N GLY A 38 -16.22 18.95 8.37
CA GLY A 38 -16.74 20.18 7.76
C GLY A 38 -16.69 20.19 6.23
N LEU A 39 -16.73 19.03 5.59
CA LEU A 39 -16.80 18.92 4.15
C LEU A 39 -18.22 19.29 3.71
N THR A 40 -18.34 20.39 2.98
CA THR A 40 -19.61 20.78 2.35
C THR A 40 -20.10 19.65 1.43
N GLU A 41 -21.41 19.58 1.17
CA GLU A 41 -22.02 18.64 0.21
C GLU A 41 -21.28 18.67 -1.15
N SER A 42 -20.84 19.87 -1.57
CA SER A 42 -19.99 20.07 -2.76
C SER A 42 -18.58 19.45 -2.68
N THR A 43 -18.00 19.27 -1.48
CA THR A 43 -16.68 18.65 -1.32
C THR A 43 -16.81 17.12 -1.24
N ARG A 44 -17.93 16.64 -0.67
CA ARG A 44 -18.31 15.23 -0.69
C ARG A 44 -18.56 14.73 -2.12
N ASP A 45 -19.43 15.40 -2.87
CA ASP A 45 -19.79 15.00 -4.24
C ASP A 45 -18.61 15.06 -5.22
N ARG A 46 -17.63 15.96 -4.95
CA ARG A 46 -16.52 16.25 -5.87
C ARG A 46 -15.23 15.49 -5.56
N PHE A 47 -15.02 15.07 -4.31
CA PHE A 47 -13.76 14.43 -3.87
C PHE A 47 -13.95 13.15 -3.07
N VAL A 48 -15.15 12.80 -2.64
CA VAL A 48 -15.39 11.58 -1.85
C VAL A 48 -16.23 10.59 -2.65
N GLU A 49 -17.27 11.06 -3.35
CA GLU A 49 -18.09 10.21 -4.21
C GLU A 49 -17.26 9.47 -5.29
N PRO A 50 -16.36 10.10 -6.07
CA PRO A 50 -15.58 9.40 -7.09
C PRO A 50 -14.62 8.35 -6.52
N VAL A 51 -14.07 8.63 -5.34
CA VAL A 51 -13.12 7.78 -4.61
C VAL A 51 -13.83 6.58 -4.02
N LEU A 52 -15.02 6.81 -3.46
CA LEU A 52 -15.88 5.74 -2.95
C LEU A 52 -16.44 4.88 -4.09
N VAL A 53 -16.73 5.46 -5.25
CA VAL A 53 -17.15 4.73 -6.46
C VAL A 53 -15.99 3.88 -7.01
N ASP A 54 -14.76 4.39 -7.05
CA ASP A 54 -13.56 3.60 -7.39
C ASP A 54 -13.20 2.56 -6.31
N LEU A 55 -13.58 2.78 -5.05
CA LEU A 55 -13.44 1.79 -3.98
C LEU A 55 -14.47 0.66 -4.12
N ASP A 56 -15.67 0.93 -4.63
CA ASP A 56 -16.74 -0.08 -4.77
C ASP A 56 -16.40 -1.14 -5.85
N ASP A 57 -15.81 -0.72 -6.98
CA ASP A 57 -15.40 -1.63 -8.08
C ASP A 57 -14.12 -2.44 -7.77
N ASP A 58 -13.27 -1.96 -6.86
CA ASP A 58 -12.02 -2.61 -6.44
C ASP A 58 -12.14 -3.34 -5.08
N THR A 59 -13.35 -3.46 -4.52
CA THR A 59 -13.54 -4.19 -3.26
C THR A 59 -13.62 -5.70 -3.52
N ILE A 60 -12.65 -6.45 -3.00
CA ILE A 60 -12.76 -7.90 -2.88
C ILE A 60 -13.84 -8.21 -1.84
N ALA A 61 -15.03 -8.54 -2.31
CA ALA A 61 -16.19 -8.79 -1.45
C ALA A 61 -16.07 -10.11 -0.68
N THR A 62 -15.31 -11.08 -1.20
CA THR A 62 -15.21 -12.42 -0.60
C THR A 62 -13.80 -13.01 -0.63
N GLU A 63 -13.54 -13.97 0.27
CA GLU A 63 -12.33 -14.81 0.27
C GLU A 63 -12.12 -15.55 -1.07
N ALA A 64 -13.21 -15.99 -1.70
CA ALA A 64 -13.17 -16.69 -2.97
C ALA A 64 -12.63 -15.79 -4.07
N ASP A 65 -13.04 -14.51 -4.08
CA ASP A 65 -12.55 -13.51 -5.02
C ASP A 65 -11.05 -13.21 -4.77
N PHE A 66 -10.63 -13.11 -3.50
CA PHE A 66 -9.21 -12.99 -3.15
C PHE A 66 -8.38 -14.16 -3.68
N SER A 67 -8.85 -15.37 -3.42
CA SER A 67 -8.13 -16.59 -3.82
C SER A 67 -8.05 -16.69 -5.34
N ALA A 68 -9.14 -16.41 -6.06
CA ALA A 68 -9.16 -16.40 -7.52
C ALA A 68 -8.23 -15.33 -8.11
N ASP A 69 -8.23 -14.12 -7.55
CA ASP A 69 -7.33 -13.05 -7.97
C ASP A 69 -5.87 -13.48 -7.73
N VAL A 70 -5.51 -13.97 -6.54
CA VAL A 70 -4.13 -14.40 -6.26
C VAL A 70 -3.71 -15.59 -7.13
N GLU A 71 -4.54 -16.62 -7.30
CA GLU A 71 -4.26 -17.76 -8.18
C GLU A 71 -3.98 -17.31 -9.61
N SER A 72 -4.75 -16.36 -10.14
CA SER A 72 -4.50 -15.77 -11.45
C SER A 72 -3.19 -14.99 -11.53
N LEU A 73 -2.72 -14.43 -10.42
CA LEU A 73 -1.47 -13.66 -10.36
C LEU A 73 -0.25 -14.57 -10.25
N LEU A 74 -0.38 -15.76 -9.66
CA LEU A 74 0.73 -16.72 -9.44
C LEU A 74 1.52 -17.05 -10.71
N GLU A 75 0.88 -17.01 -11.88
CA GLU A 75 1.53 -17.31 -13.16
C GLU A 75 2.65 -16.33 -13.52
N TRP A 76 2.59 -15.08 -13.05
CA TRP A 76 3.51 -14.02 -13.47
C TRP A 76 4.12 -13.23 -12.32
N LEU A 77 3.63 -13.40 -11.08
CA LEU A 77 4.25 -12.82 -9.91
C LEU A 77 5.72 -13.25 -9.80
N PRO A 78 6.63 -12.33 -9.48
CA PRO A 78 8.03 -12.68 -9.31
C PRO A 78 8.17 -13.68 -8.15
N THR A 79 8.89 -14.77 -8.38
CA THR A 79 9.46 -15.52 -7.28
C THR A 79 10.51 -14.64 -6.60
N LEU A 80 10.48 -14.57 -5.27
CA LEU A 80 11.47 -13.82 -4.48
C LEU A 80 12.85 -14.49 -4.63
N GLY A 81 13.59 -14.10 -5.66
CA GLY A 81 14.87 -14.69 -6.04
C GLY A 81 16.02 -14.29 -5.10
N ALA A 82 17.00 -15.17 -4.89
CA ALA A 82 18.15 -14.94 -4.00
C ALA A 82 19.28 -14.10 -4.61
N ARG A 83 19.02 -13.27 -5.63
CA ARG A 83 20.07 -12.48 -6.28
C ARG A 83 20.27 -11.16 -5.53
N ALA A 84 20.50 -10.07 -6.27
CA ALA A 84 20.98 -8.82 -5.75
C ALA A 84 19.82 -7.93 -5.27
N ASP A 85 20.03 -7.32 -4.10
CA ASP A 85 19.17 -6.32 -3.50
C ASP A 85 19.38 -4.95 -4.18
N ALA A 86 18.28 -4.31 -4.57
CA ALA A 86 18.29 -2.96 -5.13
C ALA A 86 18.42 -1.86 -4.07
N GLY A 87 18.23 -2.14 -2.78
CA GLY A 87 18.28 -1.17 -1.68
C GLY A 87 19.53 -0.27 -1.71
N PRO A 88 20.76 -0.84 -1.71
CA PRO A 88 22.01 -0.06 -1.78
C PRO A 88 22.13 0.83 -3.01
N TYR A 89 21.42 0.48 -4.09
CA TYR A 89 21.37 1.28 -5.30
C TYR A 89 20.27 2.34 -5.25
N LEU A 90 19.03 1.98 -4.94
CA LEU A 90 17.86 2.85 -5.05
C LEU A 90 17.71 3.77 -3.84
N ASN A 91 17.85 3.26 -2.62
CA ASN A 91 17.53 3.99 -1.40
C ASN A 91 18.29 5.32 -1.27
N PRO A 92 19.62 5.39 -1.47
CA PRO A 92 20.32 6.67 -1.33
C PRO A 92 20.05 7.65 -2.49
N ARG A 93 19.41 7.21 -3.59
CA ARG A 93 19.16 8.05 -4.78
C ARG A 93 17.73 8.61 -4.84
N LEU A 94 16.79 7.97 -4.14
CA LEU A 94 15.39 8.38 -4.10
C LEU A 94 15.16 9.47 -3.05
N ALA A 95 14.16 10.31 -3.30
CA ALA A 95 13.58 11.11 -2.24
C ALA A 95 12.85 10.18 -1.26
N TRP A 96 12.87 10.55 0.02
CA TRP A 96 12.18 9.87 1.11
C TRP A 96 11.31 10.85 1.87
N GLN A 97 10.19 10.34 2.37
CA GLN A 97 9.24 11.05 3.24
C GLN A 97 9.21 10.36 4.60
N GLY A 98 8.85 11.10 5.66
CA GLY A 98 8.70 10.56 7.02
C GLY A 98 9.64 11.18 8.06
N VAL A 99 9.55 10.68 9.29
CA VAL A 99 10.27 11.25 10.44
C VAL A 99 11.76 10.90 10.37
N ARG A 100 12.61 11.89 10.72
CA ARG A 100 14.09 11.80 10.78
C ARG A 100 14.77 11.47 9.44
N VAL A 101 14.06 11.62 8.32
CA VAL A 101 14.66 11.48 6.99
C VAL A 101 15.74 12.53 6.73
N ALA A 102 15.54 13.77 7.21
CA ALA A 102 16.51 14.84 7.04
C ALA A 102 17.88 14.52 7.68
N GLU A 103 17.89 13.99 8.91
CA GLU A 103 19.10 13.59 9.62
C GLU A 103 19.89 12.50 8.87
N TRP A 104 19.17 11.52 8.32
CA TRP A 104 19.79 10.47 7.50
C TRP A 104 20.33 11.02 6.18
N ARG A 105 19.57 11.89 5.51
CA ARG A 105 19.94 12.50 4.23
C ARG A 105 21.22 13.32 4.35
N ASP A 106 21.37 14.09 5.42
CA ASP A 106 22.58 14.90 5.67
C ASP A 106 23.86 14.05 5.82
N GLY A 107 23.72 12.77 6.13
CA GLY A 107 24.82 11.81 6.20
C GLY A 107 25.23 11.19 4.86
N LEU A 108 24.47 11.39 3.79
CA LEU A 108 24.75 10.79 2.48
C LEU A 108 25.80 11.61 1.69
N PRO A 109 26.61 10.95 0.84
CA PRO A 109 27.49 11.66 -0.09
C PRO A 109 26.68 12.61 -1.00
N PRO A 110 27.09 13.89 -1.15
CA PRO A 110 26.34 14.87 -1.95
C PRO A 110 26.14 14.46 -3.41
N ASN A 111 27.02 13.60 -3.92
CA ASN A 111 26.96 13.09 -5.28
C ASN A 111 26.00 11.90 -5.44
N VAL A 112 25.33 11.40 -4.41
CA VAL A 112 24.43 10.24 -4.49
C VAL A 112 23.00 10.62 -4.10
N ALA A 113 22.85 11.50 -3.11
CA ALA A 113 21.56 11.95 -2.62
C ALA A 113 20.67 12.52 -3.73
N ASP A 114 19.38 12.14 -3.71
CA ASP A 114 18.29 12.76 -4.47
C ASP A 114 18.49 12.84 -6.00
N ARG A 115 19.34 11.98 -6.58
CA ARG A 115 19.54 11.93 -8.04
C ARG A 115 18.28 11.54 -8.81
N LEU A 116 17.35 10.84 -8.17
CA LEU A 116 16.07 10.44 -8.76
C LEU A 116 14.94 11.38 -8.33
N THR A 117 15.27 12.55 -7.78
CA THR A 117 14.30 13.61 -7.53
C THR A 117 14.03 14.34 -8.85
N LEU A 118 12.77 14.38 -9.26
CA LEU A 118 12.34 15.12 -10.43
C LEU A 118 12.27 16.61 -10.08
N PRO A 119 12.61 17.51 -11.01
CA PRO A 119 12.31 18.92 -10.87
C PRO A 119 10.83 19.16 -10.52
N GLU A 120 10.56 20.11 -9.63
CA GLU A 120 9.20 20.42 -9.15
C GLU A 120 8.22 20.71 -10.29
N ALA A 121 8.68 21.38 -11.35
CA ALA A 121 7.89 21.65 -12.54
C ALA A 121 7.39 20.38 -13.25
N LEU A 122 8.18 19.30 -13.23
CA LEU A 122 7.80 18.00 -13.77
C LEU A 122 6.87 17.26 -12.80
N LEU A 123 7.14 17.28 -11.50
CA LEU A 123 6.25 16.66 -10.50
C LEU A 123 4.85 17.25 -10.51
N ALA A 124 4.76 18.58 -10.59
CA ALA A 124 3.53 19.35 -10.63
C ALA A 124 2.85 19.30 -12.01
N ARG A 125 3.52 18.78 -13.05
CA ARG A 125 2.97 18.71 -14.41
C ARG A 125 1.73 17.79 -14.42
N PRO A 126 0.53 18.29 -14.79
CA PRO A 126 -0.60 17.41 -15.04
C PRO A 126 -0.28 16.56 -16.27
N LEU A 127 -0.34 15.24 -16.13
CA LEU A 127 -0.35 14.33 -17.27
C LEU A 127 -1.82 14.19 -17.66
N GLY A 128 -2.17 14.51 -18.91
CA GLY A 128 -3.59 14.62 -19.32
C GLY A 128 -4.35 13.29 -19.15
N THR A 129 -5.64 13.29 -19.46
CA THR A 129 -6.44 12.05 -19.52
C THR A 129 -6.99 11.88 -20.94
N PRO A 130 -6.55 10.85 -21.70
CA PRO A 130 -5.57 9.84 -21.31
C PRO A 130 -4.13 10.37 -21.35
N TRP A 131 -3.30 9.94 -20.39
CA TRP A 131 -1.93 10.42 -20.24
C TRP A 131 -1.05 10.04 -21.42
N THR A 132 -1.42 9.00 -22.17
CA THR A 132 -0.76 8.50 -23.38
C THR A 132 -0.80 9.48 -24.56
N THR A 133 -1.55 10.58 -24.46
CA THR A 133 -1.55 11.67 -25.44
C THR A 133 -0.59 12.80 -25.08
N THR A 134 0.01 12.75 -23.89
CA THR A 134 0.93 13.77 -23.41
C THR A 134 2.20 13.81 -24.25
N GLN A 135 2.69 15.01 -24.54
CA GLN A 135 4.00 15.22 -25.16
C GLN A 135 4.87 16.07 -24.24
N LEU A 136 6.11 15.63 -24.04
CA LEU A 136 7.12 16.41 -23.33
C LEU A 136 7.82 17.37 -24.31
N SER A 137 8.03 18.61 -23.89
CA SER A 137 8.90 19.55 -24.59
C SER A 137 10.37 19.11 -24.54
N ALA A 138 11.24 19.79 -25.29
CA ALA A 138 12.68 19.51 -25.24
C ALA A 138 13.28 19.88 -23.87
N GLU A 139 12.86 21.00 -23.29
CA GLU A 139 13.31 21.48 -21.98
C GLU A 139 12.88 20.55 -20.86
N GLU A 140 11.64 20.04 -20.89
CA GLU A 140 11.15 19.04 -19.92
C GLU A 140 11.90 17.71 -20.00
N ARG A 141 12.49 17.37 -21.15
CA ARG A 141 13.25 16.12 -21.34
C ARG A 141 14.70 16.21 -20.91
N GLU A 142 15.31 17.39 -21.01
CA GLU A 142 16.73 17.58 -20.67
C GLU A 142 17.14 17.02 -19.31
N PRO A 143 16.37 17.19 -18.21
CA PRO A 143 16.75 16.66 -16.91
C PRO A 143 16.47 15.15 -16.75
N LEU A 144 15.85 14.49 -17.72
CA LEU A 144 15.42 13.09 -17.62
C LEU A 144 16.53 12.15 -18.08
N ASP A 145 17.19 11.48 -17.13
CA ASP A 145 18.11 10.38 -17.39
C ASP A 145 17.47 9.04 -16.97
N PHE A 146 17.22 8.16 -17.93
CA PHE A 146 16.61 6.85 -17.70
C PHE A 146 17.62 5.72 -17.53
N GLY A 147 18.94 5.99 -17.61
CA GLY A 147 19.97 4.95 -17.49
C GLY A 147 19.92 4.20 -16.15
N TRP A 148 19.40 4.85 -15.10
CA TRP A 148 19.21 4.18 -13.82
C TRP A 148 18.13 3.10 -13.86
N MET A 149 17.09 3.23 -14.68
CA MET A 149 16.04 2.23 -14.82
C MET A 149 16.56 0.98 -15.55
N GLU A 150 17.49 1.16 -16.49
CA GLU A 150 18.20 0.03 -17.08
C GLU A 150 19.06 -0.68 -16.04
N ALA A 151 19.75 0.08 -15.17
CA ALA A 151 20.58 -0.49 -14.11
C ALA A 151 19.79 -1.35 -13.11
N VAL A 152 18.48 -1.09 -12.90
CA VAL A 152 17.70 -1.88 -11.95
C VAL A 152 17.41 -3.32 -12.39
N HIS A 153 17.67 -3.66 -13.66
CA HIS A 153 17.59 -5.04 -14.15
C HIS A 153 18.67 -5.95 -13.57
N ALA A 154 19.70 -5.39 -12.92
CA ALA A 154 20.71 -6.15 -12.20
C ALA A 154 20.18 -6.75 -10.87
N PHE A 155 19.04 -6.27 -10.37
CA PHE A 155 18.47 -6.67 -9.10
C PHE A 155 17.20 -7.50 -9.29
N ASP A 156 16.83 -8.30 -8.30
CA ASP A 156 15.60 -9.09 -8.33
C ASP A 156 14.65 -8.80 -7.17
N HIS A 157 15.13 -8.09 -6.15
CA HIS A 157 14.32 -7.61 -5.03
C HIS A 157 14.82 -6.25 -4.56
N TRP A 158 14.00 -5.57 -3.76
CA TRP A 158 14.32 -4.28 -3.17
C TRP A 158 13.96 -4.28 -1.69
N GLU A 159 14.99 -4.26 -0.86
CA GLU A 159 14.85 -4.14 0.57
C GLU A 159 14.93 -2.65 0.99
N LEU A 160 13.83 -2.12 1.55
CA LEU A 160 13.77 -0.72 1.96
C LEU A 160 14.74 -0.42 3.11
N SER A 161 14.97 -1.37 4.03
CA SER A 161 15.87 -1.20 5.18
C SER A 161 17.36 -1.19 4.82
N SER A 162 17.72 -1.69 3.65
CA SER A 162 19.10 -1.84 3.20
C SER A 162 19.64 -0.51 2.67
N ASP A 163 20.52 0.15 3.42
CA ASP A 163 21.01 1.52 3.13
C ASP A 163 19.89 2.59 3.01
N GLY A 164 18.72 2.34 3.61
CA GLY A 164 17.63 3.30 3.76
C GLY A 164 17.67 4.09 5.08
N PRO A 165 16.69 5.00 5.32
CA PRO A 165 16.57 5.74 6.56
C PRO A 165 16.53 4.81 7.80
N PRO A 166 17.25 5.11 8.90
CA PRO A 166 17.25 4.27 10.10
C PRO A 166 15.86 4.11 10.73
N SER A 167 14.96 5.08 10.52
CA SER A 167 13.58 5.03 11.00
C SER A 167 12.76 3.88 10.41
N LEU A 168 13.23 3.24 9.33
CA LEU A 168 12.62 2.03 8.78
C LEU A 168 12.73 0.80 9.69
N ARG A 169 13.66 0.83 10.66
CA ARG A 169 13.83 -0.28 11.61
C ARG A 169 12.76 -0.26 12.69
N VAL A 170 12.22 0.92 12.99
CA VAL A 170 11.23 1.10 14.06
C VAL A 170 9.81 0.93 13.52
N PRO A 171 9.00 0.01 14.06
CA PRO A 171 7.62 -0.23 13.65
C PRO A 171 6.70 0.89 14.19
N THR A 172 6.77 2.08 13.58
CA THR A 172 5.89 3.21 13.89
C THR A 172 5.06 3.61 12.67
N ASN A 173 3.92 4.26 12.92
CA ASN A 173 3.11 4.87 11.86
C ASN A 173 3.87 5.97 11.08
N ASP A 174 4.96 6.48 11.66
CA ASP A 174 5.81 7.55 11.10
C ASP A 174 7.00 7.01 10.28
N ARG A 175 6.91 5.74 9.83
CA ARG A 175 7.96 5.09 9.05
C ARG A 175 8.31 5.91 7.81
N ALA A 176 9.60 5.94 7.50
CA ALA A 176 10.03 6.53 6.26
C ALA A 176 9.58 5.66 5.08
N LEU A 177 9.20 6.29 3.97
CA LEU A 177 8.93 5.59 2.72
C LEU A 177 9.62 6.33 1.58
N PRO A 178 10.03 5.62 0.51
CA PRO A 178 10.47 6.29 -0.69
C PRO A 178 9.32 7.16 -1.20
N ASP A 179 9.65 8.31 -1.79
CA ASP A 179 8.66 9.17 -2.40
C ASP A 179 8.09 8.51 -3.66
N LEU A 180 6.98 7.80 -3.48
CA LEU A 180 6.38 7.00 -4.54
C LEU A 180 5.84 7.86 -5.69
N GLN A 181 5.58 9.15 -5.47
CA GLN A 181 5.17 10.07 -6.54
C GLN A 181 6.29 10.20 -7.58
N HIS A 182 7.54 10.32 -7.13
CA HIS A 182 8.69 10.36 -8.03
C HIS A 182 8.82 9.09 -8.87
N VAL A 183 8.70 7.93 -8.21
CA VAL A 183 8.78 6.61 -8.86
C VAL A 183 7.72 6.46 -9.94
N THR A 184 6.49 6.87 -9.65
CA THR A 184 5.38 6.87 -10.61
C THR A 184 5.66 7.80 -11.79
N ARG A 185 6.09 9.04 -11.53
CA ARG A 185 6.34 10.04 -12.58
C ARG A 185 7.49 9.63 -13.50
N TRP A 186 8.60 9.11 -12.95
CA TRP A 186 9.70 8.55 -13.74
C TRP A 186 9.24 7.47 -14.69
N SER A 187 8.37 6.57 -14.22
CA SER A 187 7.84 5.47 -15.02
C SER A 187 7.01 5.96 -16.20
N LEU A 188 6.12 6.93 -15.98
CA LEU A 188 5.31 7.53 -17.04
C LEU A 188 6.19 8.26 -18.06
N TYR A 189 7.17 9.04 -17.61
CA TYR A 189 8.11 9.71 -18.50
C TYR A 189 8.98 8.73 -19.28
N ARG A 190 9.37 7.60 -18.69
CA ARG A 190 10.12 6.55 -19.38
C ARG A 190 9.33 5.96 -20.55
N LEU A 191 8.04 5.71 -20.34
CA LEU A 191 7.12 5.21 -21.37
C LEU A 191 6.90 6.24 -22.48
N LEU A 192 6.67 7.51 -22.13
CA LEU A 192 6.54 8.61 -23.08
C LEU A 192 7.81 8.78 -23.94
N GLU A 193 8.98 8.71 -23.31
CA GLU A 193 10.26 8.80 -24.04
C GLU A 193 10.48 7.58 -24.93
N GLY A 194 10.20 6.37 -24.44
CA GLY A 194 10.27 5.14 -25.22
C GLY A 194 9.40 5.21 -26.47
N GLN A 195 8.17 5.69 -26.34
CA GLN A 195 7.29 5.90 -27.49
C GLN A 195 7.87 6.93 -28.48
N ARG A 196 8.40 8.04 -27.98
CA ARG A 196 8.95 9.12 -28.81
C ARG A 196 10.15 8.65 -29.64
N VAL A 197 11.05 7.87 -29.06
CA VAL A 197 12.28 7.40 -29.74
C VAL A 197 12.10 6.08 -30.48
N GLY A 198 10.91 5.48 -30.43
CA GLY A 198 10.64 4.17 -31.04
C GLY A 198 11.23 2.98 -30.27
N ASP A 199 11.53 3.16 -28.98
CA ASP A 199 12.04 2.13 -28.07
C ASP A 199 11.06 1.84 -26.92
N LEU A 200 9.77 1.76 -27.27
CA LEU A 200 8.72 1.38 -26.33
C LEU A 200 8.96 -0.01 -25.68
N PRO A 201 9.45 -1.05 -26.40
CA PRO A 201 9.71 -2.34 -25.79
C PRO A 201 10.72 -2.30 -24.63
N ALA A 202 11.78 -1.49 -24.70
CA ALA A 202 12.69 -1.33 -23.57
C ALA A 202 12.03 -0.57 -22.42
N ALA A 203 11.28 0.51 -22.71
CA ALA A 203 10.58 1.29 -21.70
C ALA A 203 9.60 0.42 -20.88
N LEU A 204 8.86 -0.44 -21.56
CA LEU A 204 7.94 -1.39 -20.92
C LEU A 204 8.69 -2.36 -20.00
N ARG A 205 9.84 -2.90 -20.45
CA ARG A 205 10.68 -3.77 -19.60
C ARG A 205 11.19 -3.04 -18.37
N ASP A 206 11.63 -1.80 -18.52
CA ASP A 206 12.15 -0.98 -17.43
C ASP A 206 11.08 -0.69 -16.37
N VAL A 207 9.88 -0.27 -16.80
CA VAL A 207 8.75 -0.03 -15.89
C VAL A 207 8.27 -1.32 -15.23
N HIS A 208 8.20 -2.43 -15.98
CA HIS A 208 7.86 -3.73 -15.40
C HIS A 208 8.87 -4.16 -14.35
N GLN A 209 10.16 -3.98 -14.60
CA GLN A 209 11.19 -4.33 -13.63
C GLN A 209 11.08 -3.49 -12.35
N LEU A 210 10.84 -2.19 -12.47
CA LEU A 210 10.63 -1.32 -11.32
C LEU A 210 9.38 -1.73 -10.52
N ALA A 211 8.28 -2.06 -11.20
CA ALA A 211 7.07 -2.58 -10.56
C ALA A 211 7.33 -3.89 -9.81
N ARG A 212 8.14 -4.81 -10.38
CA ARG A 212 8.55 -6.04 -9.69
C ARG A 212 9.35 -5.75 -8.42
N LEU A 213 10.29 -4.81 -8.48
CA LEU A 213 11.09 -4.42 -7.33
C LEU A 213 10.21 -3.80 -6.24
N LEU A 214 9.31 -2.88 -6.59
CA LEU A 214 8.34 -2.32 -5.64
C LEU A 214 7.51 -3.42 -4.96
N LEU A 215 7.02 -4.40 -5.72
CA LEU A 215 6.24 -5.49 -5.16
C LEU A 215 7.05 -6.37 -4.19
N SER A 216 8.36 -6.51 -4.43
CA SER A 216 9.27 -7.29 -3.58
C SER A 216 9.62 -6.61 -2.25
N THR A 217 9.26 -5.34 -2.05
CA THR A 217 9.48 -4.63 -0.78
C THR A 217 8.63 -5.15 0.37
N GLU A 218 7.60 -5.95 0.05
CA GLU A 218 6.60 -6.45 1.01
C GLU A 218 5.84 -5.30 1.72
N ASP A 219 5.80 -4.13 1.07
CA ASP A 219 5.09 -2.94 1.53
C ASP A 219 3.81 -2.68 0.75
N GLU A 220 2.73 -2.33 1.44
CA GLU A 220 1.39 -2.20 0.85
C GLU A 220 1.32 -1.07 -0.15
N LEU A 221 1.85 0.10 0.22
CA LEU A 221 1.83 1.27 -0.64
C LEU A 221 2.70 1.04 -1.87
N CYS A 222 3.86 0.39 -1.69
CA CYS A 222 4.70 -0.02 -2.81
C CYS A 222 3.99 -1.03 -3.73
N ALA A 223 3.25 -2.00 -3.19
CA ALA A 223 2.47 -2.97 -3.98
C ALA A 223 1.34 -2.30 -4.78
N LEU A 224 0.64 -1.32 -4.19
CA LEU A 224 -0.38 -0.54 -4.89
C LEU A 224 0.23 0.29 -6.03
N VAL A 225 1.39 0.90 -5.79
CA VAL A 225 2.10 1.66 -6.83
C VAL A 225 2.63 0.71 -7.93
N ALA A 226 3.12 -0.47 -7.57
CA ALA A 226 3.51 -1.49 -8.55
C ALA A 226 2.33 -1.88 -9.46
N ALA A 227 1.14 -2.10 -8.90
CA ALA A 227 -0.07 -2.34 -9.67
C ALA A 227 -0.38 -1.19 -10.65
N ASN A 228 -0.25 0.06 -10.21
CA ASN A 228 -0.44 1.22 -11.09
C ASN A 228 0.61 1.26 -12.21
N LEU A 229 1.88 0.96 -11.92
CA LEU A 229 2.94 0.91 -12.94
C LEU A 229 2.65 -0.15 -14.01
N TYR A 230 2.17 -1.32 -13.59
CA TYR A 230 1.73 -2.36 -14.52
C TYR A 230 0.55 -1.92 -15.38
N GLU A 231 -0.44 -1.25 -14.80
CA GLU A 231 -1.55 -0.70 -15.55
C GLU A 231 -1.08 0.35 -16.57
N TYR A 232 -0.18 1.26 -16.20
CA TYR A 232 0.39 2.24 -17.13
C TYR A 232 1.15 1.58 -18.27
N ALA A 233 1.97 0.56 -17.99
CA ALA A 233 2.68 -0.17 -19.03
C ALA A 233 1.71 -0.89 -19.99
N ALA A 234 0.65 -1.51 -19.46
CA ALA A 234 -0.37 -2.16 -20.27
C ALA A 234 -1.15 -1.15 -21.13
N GLN A 235 -1.58 -0.01 -20.56
CA GLN A 235 -2.24 1.08 -21.30
C GLN A 235 -1.36 1.65 -22.42
N ALA A 236 -0.07 1.86 -22.14
CA ALA A 236 0.90 2.32 -23.13
C ALA A 236 1.02 1.34 -24.31
N ALA A 237 1.08 0.05 -24.02
CA ALA A 237 1.19 -0.98 -25.04
C ALA A 237 -0.09 -1.14 -25.87
N GLU A 238 -1.27 -1.12 -25.24
CA GLU A 238 -2.54 -1.14 -25.96
C GLU A 238 -2.69 0.08 -26.88
N THR A 239 -2.26 1.25 -26.42
CA THR A 239 -2.38 2.50 -27.18
C THR A 239 -1.37 2.58 -28.32
N TRP A 240 -0.11 2.28 -28.07
CA TRP A 240 0.99 2.60 -28.99
C TRP A 240 1.59 1.38 -29.70
N ALA A 241 1.36 0.17 -29.20
CA ALA A 241 1.81 -1.08 -29.82
C ALA A 241 0.69 -2.14 -29.83
N PRO A 242 -0.49 -1.83 -30.41
CA PRO A 242 -1.66 -2.70 -30.36
C PRO A 242 -1.35 -4.09 -30.94
N GLY A 243 -1.83 -5.13 -30.27
CA GLY A 243 -1.56 -6.53 -30.62
C GLY A 243 -0.30 -7.11 -29.97
N THR A 244 0.51 -6.29 -29.29
CA THR A 244 1.58 -6.80 -28.42
C THR A 244 0.94 -7.42 -27.18
N ALA A 245 1.03 -8.73 -27.04
CA ALA A 245 0.60 -9.40 -25.82
C ALA A 245 1.54 -9.00 -24.67
N ILE A 246 1.04 -8.16 -23.76
CA ILE A 246 1.76 -7.73 -22.56
C ILE A 246 1.19 -8.47 -21.36
N ARG A 247 2.10 -8.97 -20.52
CA ARG A 247 1.79 -9.47 -19.20
C ARG A 247 2.62 -8.70 -18.17
N PRO A 248 2.02 -8.23 -17.08
CA PRO A 248 0.58 -8.26 -16.79
C PRO A 248 -0.27 -7.38 -17.74
N SER A 249 -1.52 -7.81 -17.96
CA SER A 249 -2.55 -7.00 -18.63
C SER A 249 -3.15 -5.95 -17.68
N ILE A 250 -3.98 -5.04 -18.18
CA ILE A 250 -4.72 -4.07 -17.34
C ILE A 250 -5.54 -4.80 -16.27
N GLU A 251 -6.21 -5.89 -16.63
CA GLU A 251 -7.00 -6.68 -15.68
C GLU A 251 -6.11 -7.37 -14.64
N ASP A 252 -4.95 -7.88 -15.03
CA ASP A 252 -3.99 -8.44 -14.06
C ASP A 252 -3.49 -7.37 -13.08
N ALA A 253 -3.26 -6.15 -13.54
CA ALA A 253 -2.86 -5.02 -12.68
C ALA A 253 -3.97 -4.67 -11.68
N ARG A 254 -5.25 -4.68 -12.10
CA ARG A 254 -6.40 -4.48 -11.21
C ARG A 254 -6.53 -5.60 -10.18
N ARG A 255 -6.40 -6.86 -10.60
CA ARG A 255 -6.34 -8.02 -9.69
C ARG A 255 -5.25 -7.84 -8.65
N LEU A 256 -4.06 -7.43 -9.06
CA LEU A 256 -2.96 -7.16 -8.15
C LEU A 256 -3.31 -6.07 -7.14
N ARG A 257 -3.90 -4.95 -7.59
CA ARG A 257 -4.33 -3.85 -6.72
C ARG A 257 -5.36 -4.33 -5.69
N ARG A 258 -6.40 -5.04 -6.14
CA ARG A 258 -7.43 -5.63 -5.29
C ARG A 258 -6.83 -6.59 -4.25
N ALA A 259 -5.95 -7.50 -4.68
CA ALA A 259 -5.28 -8.45 -3.80
C ALA A 259 -4.36 -7.74 -2.78
N ALA A 260 -3.62 -6.70 -3.21
CA ALA A 260 -2.76 -5.92 -2.32
C ALA A 260 -3.57 -5.16 -1.25
N ARG A 261 -4.73 -4.59 -1.61
CA ARG A 261 -5.65 -3.93 -0.65
C ARG A 261 -6.28 -4.91 0.33
N ALA A 262 -6.73 -6.07 -0.15
CA ALA A 262 -7.50 -7.00 0.66
C ALA A 262 -6.63 -7.95 1.49
N GLY A 263 -5.41 -8.25 1.02
CA GLY A 263 -4.47 -9.17 1.65
C GLY A 263 -4.28 -8.94 3.15
N PRO A 264 -4.05 -7.69 3.61
CA PRO A 264 -3.96 -7.39 5.04
C PRO A 264 -5.19 -7.83 5.83
N GLY A 265 -6.40 -7.63 5.30
CA GLY A 265 -7.66 -7.99 5.97
C GLY A 265 -7.86 -9.51 6.11
N PHE A 266 -7.51 -10.28 5.08
CA PHE A 266 -7.61 -11.74 5.09
C PHE A 266 -6.54 -12.43 5.93
N LEU A 267 -5.40 -11.75 6.14
CA LEU A 267 -4.28 -12.28 6.92
C LEU A 267 -4.30 -11.81 8.38
N LEU A 268 -5.33 -11.06 8.82
CA LEU A 268 -5.48 -10.67 10.22
C LEU A 268 -5.76 -11.89 11.11
N PRO A 269 -5.30 -11.88 12.38
CA PRO A 269 -5.61 -12.95 13.35
C PRO A 269 -7.11 -13.16 13.60
N SER A 270 -7.88 -12.09 13.40
CA SER A 270 -9.35 -12.07 13.49
C SER A 270 -10.04 -12.71 12.29
N ALA A 271 -9.33 -12.98 11.20
CA ALA A 271 -9.88 -13.69 10.06
C ALA A 271 -10.32 -15.11 10.50
N PRO A 272 -11.45 -15.63 9.97
CA PRO A 272 -11.85 -17.01 10.21
C PRO A 272 -10.70 -17.96 9.85
N GLY A 273 -10.47 -19.01 10.65
CA GLY A 273 -9.27 -19.85 10.49
C GLY A 273 -9.17 -20.59 9.15
N VAL A 274 -10.31 -20.87 8.51
CA VAL A 274 -10.38 -21.45 7.15
C VAL A 274 -9.89 -20.43 6.11
N VAL A 275 -10.43 -19.21 6.19
CA VAL A 275 -10.06 -18.05 5.35
C VAL A 275 -8.55 -17.79 5.41
N PHE A 276 -8.02 -17.77 6.63
CA PHE A 276 -6.59 -17.56 6.86
C PHE A 276 -5.74 -18.68 6.23
N GLY A 277 -6.11 -19.94 6.46
CA GLY A 277 -5.36 -21.10 5.95
C GLY A 277 -5.34 -21.19 4.43
N ASP A 278 -6.49 -20.95 3.79
CA ASP A 278 -6.60 -20.95 2.33
C ASP A 278 -5.85 -19.76 1.71
N ALA A 279 -5.95 -18.55 2.29
CA ALA A 279 -5.18 -17.39 1.86
C ALA A 279 -3.66 -17.61 1.94
N VAL A 280 -3.18 -18.19 3.06
CA VAL A 280 -1.75 -18.54 3.23
C VAL A 280 -1.31 -19.56 2.19
N ARG A 281 -2.11 -20.61 1.95
CA ARG A 281 -1.79 -21.66 0.98
C ARG A 281 -1.67 -21.08 -0.43
N VAL A 282 -2.64 -20.26 -0.84
CA VAL A 282 -2.71 -19.69 -2.19
C VAL A 282 -1.60 -18.67 -2.42
N ALA A 283 -1.29 -17.85 -1.41
CA ALA A 283 -0.28 -16.81 -1.55
C ALA A 283 1.16 -17.29 -1.23
N GLN A 284 1.36 -18.58 -0.92
CA GLN A 284 2.66 -19.12 -0.51
C GLN A 284 3.77 -18.83 -1.54
N GLY A 285 4.86 -18.23 -1.07
CA GLY A 285 6.02 -17.86 -1.90
C GLY A 285 5.81 -16.62 -2.77
N THR A 286 4.70 -15.89 -2.57
CA THR A 286 4.44 -14.62 -3.25
C THR A 286 4.76 -13.42 -2.35
N PRO A 287 5.11 -12.26 -2.94
CA PRO A 287 5.23 -11.03 -2.17
C PRO A 287 3.92 -10.58 -1.49
N LEU A 288 2.76 -10.99 -2.01
CA LEU A 288 1.44 -10.64 -1.44
C LEU A 288 1.18 -11.31 -0.08
N LEU A 289 1.65 -12.55 0.09
CA LEU A 289 1.60 -13.21 1.40
C LEU A 289 2.49 -12.50 2.41
N CYS A 290 3.71 -12.20 2.01
CA CYS A 290 4.69 -11.54 2.86
C CYS A 290 4.23 -10.13 3.24
N LEU A 291 3.59 -9.43 2.32
CA LEU A 291 2.93 -8.16 2.56
C LEU A 291 1.86 -8.27 3.65
N GLY A 292 0.87 -9.15 3.45
CA GLY A 292 -0.23 -9.25 4.40
C GLY A 292 0.21 -9.79 5.76
N ALA A 293 1.16 -10.72 5.79
CA ALA A 293 1.73 -11.23 7.03
C ALA A 293 2.59 -10.18 7.77
N THR A 294 3.33 -9.33 7.06
CA THR A 294 4.05 -8.18 7.64
C THR A 294 3.07 -7.20 8.27
N LYS A 295 2.00 -6.81 7.57
CA LYS A 295 0.99 -5.88 8.10
C LYS A 295 0.19 -6.48 9.27
N SER A 296 -0.17 -7.76 9.20
CA SER A 296 -0.80 -8.47 10.31
C SER A 296 0.09 -8.55 11.54
N SER A 297 1.39 -8.77 11.33
CA SER A 297 2.38 -8.76 12.42
C SER A 297 2.49 -7.35 13.02
N ALA A 298 2.56 -6.29 12.20
CA ALA A 298 2.57 -4.92 12.71
C ALA A 298 1.30 -4.56 13.50
N LEU A 299 0.12 -4.98 13.04
CA LEU A 299 -1.14 -4.73 13.76
C LEU A 299 -1.19 -5.50 15.08
N ALA A 300 -0.74 -6.76 15.08
CA ALA A 300 -0.71 -7.62 16.25
C ALA A 300 0.05 -7.04 17.43
N VAL A 301 0.98 -6.12 17.16
CA VAL A 301 1.95 -5.57 18.10
C VAL A 301 1.40 -4.38 18.81
N GLN A 302 0.74 -3.53 18.02
CA GLN A 302 -0.06 -2.44 18.55
C GLN A 302 -1.11 -2.96 19.54
N VAL A 303 -1.46 -4.25 19.46
CA VAL A 303 -2.38 -4.90 20.39
C VAL A 303 -1.75 -5.99 21.27
N TYR A 304 -0.45 -6.32 21.14
CA TYR A 304 0.14 -7.54 21.72
C TYR A 304 0.00 -7.60 23.24
N ASP A 305 0.32 -6.50 23.93
CA ASP A 305 0.22 -6.42 25.40
C ASP A 305 -1.21 -6.59 25.89
N ILE A 306 -2.17 -6.12 25.09
CA ILE A 306 -3.60 -6.25 25.38
C ILE A 306 -4.05 -7.69 25.17
N LEU A 307 -3.50 -8.36 24.14
CA LEU A 307 -3.80 -9.76 23.85
C LEU A 307 -3.20 -10.72 24.89
N GLU A 308 -2.03 -10.40 25.45
CA GLU A 308 -1.32 -11.26 26.41
C GLU A 308 -2.05 -11.33 27.76
N ASP A 309 -2.63 -10.22 28.22
CA ASP A 309 -3.36 -10.13 29.48
C ASP A 309 -4.83 -10.59 29.37
N THR A 310 -5.32 -10.89 28.17
CA THR A 310 -6.70 -11.33 27.95
C THR A 310 -6.80 -12.86 27.79
N PRO A 311 -7.37 -13.61 28.76
CA PRO A 311 -7.39 -15.08 28.77
C PRO A 311 -8.04 -15.72 27.53
N ASP A 312 -8.98 -15.00 26.89
CA ASP A 312 -9.73 -15.48 25.73
C ASP A 312 -9.02 -15.21 24.38
N LEU A 313 -7.92 -14.44 24.37
CA LEU A 313 -7.21 -14.03 23.15
C LEU A 313 -5.98 -14.89 22.81
N GLY A 314 -5.64 -15.86 23.68
CA GLY A 314 -4.57 -16.84 23.45
C GLY A 314 -4.60 -17.60 22.10
N PRO A 315 -5.77 -17.91 21.49
CA PRO A 315 -5.81 -18.44 20.13
C PRO A 315 -5.29 -17.47 19.06
N GLY A 316 -5.54 -16.17 19.19
CA GLY A 316 -5.06 -15.15 18.26
C GLY A 316 -3.54 -14.98 18.33
N LEU A 317 -2.99 -14.93 19.54
CA LEU A 317 -1.52 -14.87 19.75
C LEU A 317 -0.80 -16.12 19.24
N ARG A 318 -1.38 -17.32 19.42
CA ARG A 318 -0.83 -18.54 18.83
C ARG A 318 -0.80 -18.49 17.32
N ARG A 319 -1.89 -18.04 16.69
CA ARG A 319 -1.93 -17.87 15.23
C ARG A 319 -0.89 -16.88 14.76
N LEU A 320 -0.72 -15.76 15.45
CA LEU A 320 0.31 -14.77 15.11
C LEU A 320 1.72 -15.34 15.16
N ARG A 321 2.02 -16.13 16.20
CA ARG A 321 3.29 -16.86 16.29
C ARG A 321 3.44 -17.91 15.20
N GLU A 322 2.35 -18.59 14.80
CA GLU A 322 2.34 -19.52 13.67
C GLU A 322 2.57 -18.81 12.33
N VAL A 323 1.95 -17.64 12.11
CA VAL A 323 2.19 -16.80 10.92
C VAL A 323 3.64 -16.38 10.89
N SER A 324 4.14 -15.82 12.00
CA SER A 324 5.51 -15.36 12.15
C SER A 324 6.53 -16.47 11.94
N ALA A 325 6.39 -17.61 12.62
CA ALA A 325 7.26 -18.77 12.40
C ALA A 325 7.16 -19.29 10.96
N GLY A 326 6.00 -19.11 10.33
CA GLY A 326 5.76 -19.38 8.93
C GLY A 326 6.53 -18.45 7.99
N LEU A 327 6.71 -17.17 8.32
CA LEU A 327 7.34 -16.16 7.46
C LEU A 327 8.75 -16.57 7.00
N ASP A 328 9.56 -17.11 7.92
CA ASP A 328 10.91 -17.61 7.60
C ASP A 328 10.84 -18.80 6.62
N THR A 329 9.89 -19.71 6.82
CA THR A 329 9.69 -20.87 5.94
C THR A 329 9.09 -20.50 4.59
N MET A 330 8.38 -19.36 4.51
CA MET A 330 7.77 -18.83 3.30
C MET A 330 8.78 -18.03 2.44
N GLY A 331 9.99 -17.79 2.94
CA GLY A 331 11.02 -17.01 2.25
C GLY A 331 10.70 -15.52 2.21
N CYS A 332 9.83 -15.04 3.10
CA CYS A 332 9.56 -13.61 3.25
C CYS A 332 10.83 -12.93 3.77
N ARG A 333 11.23 -11.86 3.10
CA ARG A 333 12.48 -11.16 3.35
C ARG A 333 12.31 -10.01 4.31
N GLY A 334 11.08 -9.54 4.48
CA GLY A 334 10.72 -8.37 5.25
C GLY A 334 11.49 -8.30 6.55
N VAL A 335 12.49 -7.42 6.56
CA VAL A 335 13.10 -6.94 7.81
C VAL A 335 12.02 -6.37 8.71
N LEU A 336 10.92 -5.85 8.17
CA LEU A 336 9.77 -5.41 8.95
C LEU A 336 9.09 -6.51 9.76
N ALA A 337 9.18 -7.79 9.37
CA ALA A 337 8.71 -8.88 10.22
C ALA A 337 9.83 -9.34 11.17
N ARG A 338 11.09 -9.35 10.72
CA ARG A 338 12.24 -9.85 11.51
C ARG A 338 12.77 -8.85 12.54
N ALA A 339 13.13 -7.63 12.12
CA ALA A 339 13.42 -6.51 13.02
C ALA A 339 12.27 -6.27 13.97
N PHE A 340 11.04 -6.54 13.56
CA PHE A 340 9.90 -6.49 14.44
C PHE A 340 9.97 -7.51 15.60
N TRP A 341 10.24 -8.80 15.33
CA TRP A 341 10.41 -9.79 16.42
C TRP A 341 11.69 -9.61 17.21
N ASP A 342 12.73 -9.05 16.58
CA ASP A 342 14.04 -8.82 17.20
C ASP A 342 14.08 -7.51 18.03
N GLU A 343 13.29 -6.48 17.68
CA GLU A 343 13.22 -5.16 18.35
C GLU A 343 11.95 -4.92 19.20
N VAL A 344 10.97 -5.82 19.22
CA VAL A 344 10.06 -5.92 20.39
C VAL A 344 10.86 -6.48 21.56
N ASP A 345 11.79 -5.67 22.02
CA ASP A 345 12.30 -5.72 23.35
C ASP A 345 11.26 -5.09 24.27
N ARG A 346 11.16 -5.61 25.50
CA ARG A 346 10.20 -5.16 26.52
C ARG A 346 10.23 -3.64 26.77
N ASP A 347 11.35 -3.00 26.44
CA ASP A 347 11.60 -1.57 26.61
C ASP A 347 10.69 -0.65 25.77
N TRP A 348 10.29 -1.04 24.54
CA TRP A 348 9.42 -0.17 23.73
C TRP A 348 8.01 -0.08 24.33
N VAL A 349 7.49 -1.22 24.78
CA VAL A 349 6.20 -1.35 25.47
C VAL A 349 6.21 -0.55 26.77
N GLU A 350 7.25 -0.69 27.59
CA GLU A 350 7.40 0.12 28.80
C GLU A 350 7.48 1.61 28.48
N THR A 351 8.20 2.00 27.43
CA THR A 351 8.29 3.40 26.99
C THR A 351 6.93 3.97 26.58
N TRP A 352 6.12 3.23 25.83
CA TRP A 352 4.80 3.67 25.40
C TRP A 352 3.81 3.79 26.57
N ARG A 353 3.83 2.82 27.49
CA ARG A 353 3.04 2.84 28.72
C ARG A 353 3.45 4.03 29.61
N ASN A 354 4.74 4.32 29.71
CA ASN A 354 5.27 5.48 30.44
C ASN A 354 4.87 6.82 29.81
N MET A 355 4.68 6.88 28.50
CA MET A 355 4.20 8.08 27.80
C MET A 355 2.69 8.32 27.96
N ASN A 356 1.92 7.29 28.34
CA ASN A 356 0.47 7.37 28.48
C ASN A 356 -0.02 6.78 29.81
N PRO A 357 0.47 7.29 30.97
CA PRO A 357 0.24 6.66 32.27
C PRO A 357 -1.21 6.73 32.76
N ASP A 358 -2.03 7.61 32.16
CA ASP A 358 -3.40 7.90 32.60
C ASP A 358 -4.46 7.06 31.87
N LEU A 359 -4.09 6.32 30.81
CA LEU A 359 -5.01 5.45 30.10
C LEU A 359 -5.12 4.12 30.85
N ASP A 360 -6.34 3.67 31.12
CA ASP A 360 -6.56 2.29 31.56
C ASP A 360 -6.41 1.30 30.39
N ASP A 361 -6.30 0.00 30.67
CA ASP A 361 -6.04 -1.02 29.63
C ASP A 361 -7.12 -1.06 28.52
N ASN A 362 -8.37 -0.68 28.82
CA ASN A 362 -9.45 -0.60 27.84
C ASN A 362 -9.39 0.69 27.02
N GLU A 363 -9.00 1.81 27.63
CA GLU A 363 -8.76 3.08 26.95
C GLU A 363 -7.50 3.00 26.08
N LEU A 364 -6.47 2.28 26.53
CA LEU A 364 -5.33 1.84 25.73
C LEU A 364 -5.79 1.03 24.52
N PHE A 365 -6.70 0.07 24.70
CA PHE A 365 -7.24 -0.73 23.60
C PHE A 365 -8.01 0.11 22.59
N VAL A 366 -8.91 0.97 23.05
CA VAL A 366 -9.69 1.85 22.18
C VAL A 366 -8.77 2.87 21.51
N ALA A 367 -7.79 3.44 22.21
CA ALA A 367 -6.81 4.35 21.62
C ALA A 367 -5.88 3.63 20.63
N ALA A 368 -5.33 2.45 20.96
CA ALA A 368 -4.47 1.68 20.07
C ALA A 368 -5.23 1.06 18.89
N SER A 369 -6.55 0.85 18.99
CA SER A 369 -7.41 0.32 17.91
C SER A 369 -8.05 1.44 17.07
N LEU A 370 -8.33 2.61 17.66
CA LEU A 370 -8.85 3.79 16.97
C LEU A 370 -7.74 4.68 16.41
N VAL A 371 -6.55 4.72 16.99
CA VAL A 371 -5.43 5.51 16.43
C VAL A 371 -5.05 5.00 15.04
N PRO A 372 -5.01 3.69 14.72
CA PRO A 372 -4.77 3.19 13.37
C PRO A 372 -5.94 3.35 12.40
N THR A 373 -7.18 3.45 12.89
CA THR A 373 -8.38 3.60 12.06
C THR A 373 -8.92 5.03 11.98
N ALA A 374 -8.49 5.95 12.84
CA ALA A 374 -8.97 7.33 12.85
C ALA A 374 -7.90 8.33 12.41
N ARG A 375 -6.61 8.11 12.73
CA ARG A 375 -5.51 8.98 12.27
C ARG A 375 -4.97 8.59 10.90
N PRO A 376 -4.68 7.32 10.59
CA PRO A 376 -4.47 6.86 9.24
C PRO A 376 -5.73 6.96 8.41
N ALA A 377 -6.97 6.76 8.90
CA ALA A 377 -8.10 7.14 8.05
C ALA A 377 -8.08 8.64 7.75
N LEU A 378 -7.82 9.55 8.69
CA LEU A 378 -7.70 10.97 8.35
C LEU A 378 -6.48 11.30 7.45
N ALA A 379 -5.32 10.67 7.67
CA ALA A 379 -4.07 10.94 6.96
C ALA A 379 -4.00 10.20 5.62
N TYR A 380 -4.51 8.98 5.51
CA TYR A 380 -4.78 8.22 4.29
C TYR A 380 -5.91 8.86 3.50
N PHE A 381 -6.97 9.39 4.13
CA PHE A 381 -8.00 10.16 3.43
C PHE A 381 -7.45 11.50 2.95
N VAL A 382 -6.62 12.21 3.73
CA VAL A 382 -5.92 13.43 3.27
C VAL A 382 -4.85 13.12 2.21
N TYR A 383 -4.17 11.97 2.28
CA TYR A 383 -3.12 11.53 1.35
C TYR A 383 -3.70 10.95 0.05
N VAL A 384 -4.78 10.17 0.11
CA VAL A 384 -5.58 9.71 -1.05
C VAL A 384 -6.26 10.90 -1.71
N ILE A 385 -6.86 11.83 -0.94
CA ILE A 385 -7.35 13.11 -1.48
C ILE A 385 -6.22 13.94 -2.08
N SER A 386 -4.99 13.90 -1.55
CA SER A 386 -3.85 14.64 -2.13
C SER A 386 -3.29 13.97 -3.39
N LEU A 387 -3.26 12.64 -3.43
CA LEU A 387 -2.93 11.87 -4.62
C LEU A 387 -4.01 12.08 -5.70
N GLU A 388 -5.29 12.08 -5.37
CA GLU A 388 -6.40 12.31 -6.31
C GLU A 388 -6.63 13.76 -6.68
N LYS A 389 -6.29 14.73 -5.83
CA LYS A 389 -6.19 16.15 -6.23
C LYS A 389 -5.08 16.37 -7.26
N THR A 390 -4.09 15.47 -7.32
CA THR A 390 -3.10 15.46 -8.41
C THR A 390 -3.64 14.81 -9.69
N PHE A 391 -4.76 14.07 -9.60
CA PHE A 391 -5.48 13.45 -10.73
C PHE A 391 -6.76 14.20 -11.18
N VAL A 392 -7.21 15.24 -10.47
CA VAL A 392 -8.37 16.05 -10.87
C VAL A 392 -8.14 17.54 -10.56
N PHE A 393 -7.47 18.25 -11.48
CA PHE A 393 -7.67 19.69 -11.66
C PHE A 393 -8.28 19.93 -13.03
N TYR A 394 -9.61 19.92 -13.07
CA TYR A 394 -10.41 20.54 -14.13
C TYR A 394 -10.84 21.92 -13.64
N GLU A 395 -10.25 22.99 -14.17
CA GLU A 395 -11.02 24.21 -14.41
C GLU A 395 -11.68 24.05 -15.78
N GLU A 396 -13.01 23.99 -15.82
CA GLU A 396 -13.74 24.17 -17.06
C GLU A 396 -13.39 25.56 -17.62
N PRO A 397 -12.89 25.69 -18.86
CA PRO A 397 -12.80 27.00 -19.48
C PRO A 397 -14.23 27.52 -19.66
N GLU A 398 -14.50 28.69 -19.08
CA GLU A 398 -15.73 29.46 -19.29
C GLU A 398 -16.09 29.43 -20.78
N ARG A 399 -17.26 28.87 -21.09
CA ARG A 399 -17.87 28.98 -22.42
C ARG A 399 -18.15 30.46 -22.69
N ASN A 400 -17.20 31.12 -23.34
CA ASN A 400 -17.42 32.39 -24.00
C ASN A 400 -18.47 32.17 -25.09
N HIS A 401 -19.69 32.63 -24.82
CA HIS A 401 -20.72 32.79 -25.84
C HIS A 401 -20.21 33.81 -26.88
N ALA A 402 -19.90 33.33 -28.07
CA ALA A 402 -19.77 34.19 -29.24
C ALA A 402 -21.17 34.76 -29.59
N PRO A 403 -21.28 36.04 -29.96
CA PRO A 403 -22.55 36.60 -30.43
C PRO A 403 -22.89 36.02 -31.81
N GLU A 404 -24.10 35.49 -31.95
CA GLU A 404 -24.65 35.04 -33.24
C GLU A 404 -24.92 36.24 -34.19
N PRO A 405 -24.82 36.02 -35.52
CA PRO A 405 -24.87 37.05 -36.55
C PRO A 405 -26.24 37.71 -36.75
#